data_AF-A0A356BCZ6-F1
#
_entry.id   AF-A0A356BCZ6-F1
#
_cell.length_a   1.000
_cell.length_b   1.000
_cell.length_c   1.000
_cell.angle_alpha   90.00
_cell.angle_beta   90.00
_cell.angle_gamma   90.00
#
_symmetry.space_group_name_H-M   'P 1'
#
loop_
_entity.id
_entity.type
_entity.pdbx_description
1 polymer ?
#
loop_
_entity_poly.entity_id
_entity_poly.type
_entity_poly.pdbx_seq_one_letter_code
_entity_poly.pdbx_strand_id
1 'polypeptide(L)'
;GVEMIAGINYLRVDDNGLWIEIAGEERCLNVDNVVICAGQEPLRALVPELAQKGIKAHLIGGADVAAELDAKRAIRQGAELAAVI
;
A
#
# COMPACT_ATOMS: atom_id res chain seq x y z
N GLY A 1 0.92 -14.10 -23.03
CA GLY A 1 0.56 -12.69 -22.76
C GLY A 1 0.18 -12.55 -21.30
N VAL A 2 -0.26 -11.37 -20.86
CA VAL A 2 -0.78 -11.16 -19.50
C VAL A 2 -2.29 -11.40 -19.49
N GLU A 3 -2.79 -12.13 -18.49
CA GLU A 3 -4.22 -12.29 -18.23
C GLU A 3 -4.64 -11.29 -17.15
N MET A 4 -5.70 -10.53 -17.39
CA MET A 4 -6.29 -9.62 -16.42
C MET A 4 -7.70 -10.10 -16.09
N ILE A 5 -7.96 -10.41 -14.82
CA ILE A 5 -9.24 -10.93 -14.35
C ILE A 5 -9.82 -9.94 -13.34
N ALA A 6 -10.97 -9.36 -13.64
CA ALA A 6 -11.66 -8.40 -12.78
C ALA A 6 -12.90 -9.04 -12.13
N GLY A 7 -13.40 -8.43 -11.05
CA GLY A 7 -14.64 -8.88 -10.38
C GLY A 7 -14.49 -10.21 -9.64
N ILE A 8 -13.30 -10.50 -9.13
CA ILE A 8 -13.00 -11.71 -8.36
C ILE A 8 -13.06 -11.44 -6.85
N ASN A 9 -13.34 -12.50 -6.07
CA ASN A 9 -13.05 -12.54 -4.65
C ASN A 9 -11.81 -13.40 -4.41
N TYR A 10 -10.89 -12.94 -3.56
CA TYR A 10 -9.75 -13.75 -3.11
C TYR A 10 -10.18 -14.64 -1.96
N LEU A 11 -9.98 -15.95 -2.09
CA LEU A 11 -10.42 -16.92 -1.08
C LEU A 11 -9.28 -17.34 -0.15
N ARG A 12 -8.19 -17.88 -0.73
CA ARG A 12 -7.02 -18.35 0.02
C ARG A 12 -5.79 -18.55 -0.88
N VAL A 13 -4.63 -18.70 -0.26
CA VAL A 13 -3.40 -19.20 -0.89
C VAL A 13 -3.01 -20.49 -0.18
N ASP A 14 -2.78 -21.56 -0.93
CA ASP A 14 -2.29 -22.85 -0.43
C ASP A 14 -1.25 -23.46 -1.38
N ASP A 15 -0.80 -24.69 -1.10
CA ASP A 15 0.23 -25.37 -1.88
C ASP A 15 -0.15 -25.60 -3.36
N ASN A 16 -1.43 -25.49 -3.71
CA ASN A 16 -1.88 -25.59 -5.10
C ASN A 16 -1.90 -24.24 -5.83
N GLY A 17 -1.79 -23.11 -5.12
CA GLY A 17 -1.77 -21.77 -5.69
C GLY A 17 -2.78 -20.79 -5.07
N LEU A 18 -3.25 -19.85 -5.89
CA LEU A 18 -4.19 -18.79 -5.48
C LEU A 18 -5.63 -19.19 -5.81
N TRP A 19 -6.47 -19.33 -4.80
CA TRP A 19 -7.89 -19.60 -4.95
C TRP A 19 -8.69 -18.31 -5.05
N ILE A 20 -9.49 -18.23 -6.10
CA ILE A 20 -10.39 -17.11 -6.37
C ILE A 20 -11.82 -17.61 -6.59
N GLU A 21 -12.79 -16.73 -6.35
CA GLU A 21 -14.17 -16.92 -6.83
C GLU A 21 -14.44 -15.90 -7.93
N ILE A 22 -15.03 -16.37 -9.03
CA ILE A 22 -15.50 -15.50 -10.12
C ILE A 22 -16.92 -15.92 -10.50
N ALA A 23 -17.86 -14.98 -10.49
CA ALA A 23 -19.28 -15.24 -10.75
C ALA A 23 -19.89 -16.39 -9.91
N GLY A 24 -19.43 -16.58 -8.67
CA GLY A 24 -19.90 -17.62 -7.76
C GLY A 24 -19.25 -19.00 -7.96
N GLU A 25 -18.26 -19.12 -8.85
CA GLU A 25 -17.49 -20.36 -9.06
C GLU A 25 -16.07 -20.23 -8.49
N GLU A 26 -15.68 -21.21 -7.67
CA GLU A 26 -14.30 -21.30 -7.16
C GLU A 26 -13.34 -21.85 -8.22
N ARG A 27 -12.19 -21.18 -8.38
CA ARG A 27 -11.11 -21.57 -9.29
C ARG A 27 -9.76 -21.44 -8.60
N CYS A 28 -8.93 -22.47 -8.72
CA CYS A 28 -7.52 -22.40 -8.32
C CYS A 28 -6.67 -21.93 -9.51
N LEU A 29 -5.92 -20.85 -9.32
CA LEU A 29 -4.84 -20.43 -10.20
C LEU A 29 -3.55 -21.10 -9.72
N ASN A 30 -3.15 -22.16 -10.42
CA ASN A 30 -1.90 -22.88 -10.14
C ASN A 30 -0.70 -22.02 -10.56
N VAL A 31 -0.12 -21.31 -9.61
CA VAL A 31 0.98 -20.38 -9.80
C VAL A 31 2.07 -20.64 -8.76
N ASP A 32 3.32 -20.45 -9.15
CA ASP A 32 4.47 -20.63 -8.26
C ASP A 32 4.59 -19.51 -7.21
N ASN A 33 4.12 -18.30 -7.54
CA ASN A 33 4.25 -17.12 -6.71
C ASN A 33 2.99 -16.26 -6.75
N VAL A 34 2.62 -15.72 -5.59
CA VAL A 34 1.57 -14.72 -5.45
C VAL A 34 2.21 -13.41 -4.98
N VAL A 35 2.15 -12.38 -5.81
CA VAL A 35 2.69 -11.05 -5.49
C VAL A 35 1.55 -10.16 -5.04
N ILE A 36 1.65 -9.63 -3.82
CA ILE A 36 0.62 -8.76 -3.23
C ILE A 36 0.88 -7.31 -3.60
N CYS A 37 0.06 -6.77 -4.49
CA CYS A 37 0.06 -5.36 -4.88
C CYS A 37 -1.23 -4.66 -4.41
N ALA A 38 -1.60 -4.85 -3.15
CA ALA A 38 -2.90 -4.44 -2.59
C ALA A 38 -2.92 -3.03 -1.95
N GLY A 39 -2.13 -2.11 -2.49
CA GLY A 39 -2.02 -0.74 -1.98
C GLY A 39 -0.98 -0.57 -0.87
N GLN A 40 -1.10 0.52 -0.12
CA GLN A 40 -0.10 0.98 0.86
C GLN A 40 -0.73 1.69 2.05
N GLU A 41 -0.10 1.60 3.22
CA GLU A 41 -0.48 2.28 4.45
C GLU A 41 0.59 3.29 4.90
N PRO A 42 0.23 4.40 5.57
CA PRO A 42 1.21 5.35 6.09
C PRO A 42 2.11 4.75 7.18
N LEU A 43 3.44 4.87 7.03
CA LEU A 43 4.40 4.48 8.06
C LEU A 43 4.68 5.65 9.02
N ARG A 44 4.16 5.58 10.24
CA ARG A 44 4.27 6.67 11.25
C ARG A 44 4.91 6.25 12.58
N ALA A 45 5.57 5.10 12.65
CA ALA A 45 6.09 4.52 13.89
C ALA A 45 6.98 5.48 14.71
N LEU A 46 7.78 6.31 14.03
CA LEU A 46 8.72 7.23 14.69
C LEU A 46 8.05 8.47 15.31
N VAL A 47 6.84 8.85 14.87
CA VAL A 47 6.14 10.05 15.34
C VAL A 47 5.91 10.04 16.86
N PRO A 48 5.31 8.99 17.47
CA PRO A 48 5.13 8.93 18.91
C PRO A 48 6.47 8.91 19.68
N GLU A 49 7.50 8.26 19.15
CA GLU A 49 8.83 8.22 19.79
C GLU A 49 9.49 9.61 19.86
N LEU A 50 9.36 10.41 18.79
CA LEU A 50 9.85 11.79 18.77
C LEU A 50 9.05 12.68 19.73
N ALA A 51 7.72 12.53 19.75
CA ALA A 51 6.85 13.28 20.65
C ALA A 51 7.19 13.03 22.12
N GLN A 52 7.47 11.78 22.51
CA GLN A 52 7.89 11.43 23.88
C GLN A 52 9.21 12.09 24.30
N LYS A 53 10.10 12.38 23.34
CA LYS A 53 11.36 13.09 23.57
C LYS A 53 11.21 14.61 23.50
N GLY A 54 10.00 15.13 23.35
CA GLY A 54 9.74 16.56 23.18
C GLY A 54 10.19 17.10 21.81
N ILE A 55 10.47 16.23 20.84
CA ILE A 55 10.90 16.62 19.50
C ILE A 55 9.66 16.80 18.62
N LYS A 56 9.47 18.02 18.12
CA LYS A 56 8.41 18.32 17.15
C LYS A 56 8.82 17.81 15.77
N ALA A 57 8.01 16.91 15.19
CA ALA A 57 8.20 16.39 13.85
C ALA A 57 7.13 16.93 12.88
N HIS A 58 7.46 16.96 11.59
CA HIS A 58 6.54 17.23 10.50
C HIS A 58 6.33 15.96 9.66
N LEU A 59 5.10 15.74 9.20
CA LEU A 59 4.75 14.63 8.31
C LEU A 59 4.53 15.15 6.89
N ILE A 60 5.16 14.50 5.92
CA ILE A 60 5.00 14.76 4.47
C ILE A 60 5.04 13.43 3.71
N GLY A 61 4.54 13.44 2.48
CA GLY A 61 4.60 12.28 1.58
C GLY A 61 3.83 11.06 2.09
N GLY A 62 4.34 9.86 1.82
CA GLY A 62 3.68 8.60 2.18
C GLY A 62 3.44 8.42 3.68
N ALA A 63 4.29 9.01 4.53
CA ALA A 63 4.11 8.98 5.98
C ALA A 63 2.92 9.83 6.46
N ASP A 64 2.59 10.90 5.72
CA ASP A 64 1.37 11.66 5.92
C ASP A 64 0.17 10.94 5.29
N VAL A 65 0.19 10.69 3.98
CA VAL A 65 -0.86 9.95 3.29
C VAL A 65 -0.22 9.00 2.28
N ALA A 66 -0.52 7.71 2.39
CA ALA A 66 -0.13 6.69 1.42
C ALA A 66 -1.28 6.50 0.41
N ALA A 67 -1.07 6.88 -0.86
CA ALA A 67 -2.06 6.74 -1.93
C ALA A 67 -1.35 6.62 -3.29
N GLU A 68 -2.00 6.06 -4.30
CA GLU A 68 -1.39 5.50 -5.52
C GLU A 68 -0.53 6.45 -6.38
N LEU A 69 -0.68 7.77 -6.28
CA LEU A 69 0.15 8.76 -7.00
C LEU A 69 0.86 9.71 -6.02
N ASP A 70 1.72 9.14 -5.17
CA ASP A 70 2.32 9.84 -4.04
C ASP A 70 3.51 10.74 -4.38
N ALA A 71 4.31 10.44 -5.41
CA ALA A 71 5.59 11.12 -5.63
C ALA A 71 5.44 12.64 -5.83
N LYS A 72 4.51 13.07 -6.70
CA LYS A 72 4.25 14.50 -6.94
C LYS A 72 3.76 15.21 -5.67
N ARG A 73 2.87 14.56 -4.91
CA ARG A 73 2.35 15.10 -3.66
C ARG A 73 3.44 15.20 -2.60
N ALA A 74 4.26 14.17 -2.45
CA ALA A 74 5.36 14.12 -1.50
C ALA A 74 6.38 15.24 -1.76
N ILE A 75 6.77 15.43 -3.03
CA ILE A 75 7.67 16.51 -3.45
C ILE A 75 7.06 17.87 -3.12
N ARG A 76 5.78 18.09 -3.50
CA ARG A 76 5.09 19.36 -3.23
C ARG A 76 5.01 19.66 -1.73
N GLN A 77 4.58 18.69 -0.92
CA GLN A 77 4.47 18.85 0.53
C GLN A 77 5.83 19.17 1.17
N GLY A 78 6.90 18.49 0.73
CA GLY A 78 8.25 18.80 1.19
C GLY A 78 8.70 20.22 0.81
N ALA A 79 8.44 20.64 -0.43
CA ALA A 79 8.79 21.99 -0.89
C ALA A 79 7.99 23.09 -0.19
N GLU A 80 6.67 22.91 -0.04
CA GLU A 80 5.78 23.84 0.66
C GLU A 80 6.19 23.98 2.13
N LEU A 81 6.50 22.85 2.78
CA LEU A 81 6.96 22.84 4.16
C LEU A 81 8.30 23.57 4.31
N ALA A 82 9.28 23.29 3.45
CA ALA A 82 10.59 23.93 3.48
C ALA A 82 10.52 25.46 3.28
N ALA A 83 9.48 25.97 2.60
CA ALA A 83 9.30 27.40 2.37
C ALA A 83 8.78 28.17 3.59
N VAL A 84 8.26 27.49 4.63
CA VAL A 84 7.56 28.11 5.77
C VAL A 84 8.16 27.81 7.15
N ILE A 85 9.18 26.95 7.24
CA ILE A 85 9.92 26.67 8.49
C ILE A 85 11.19 27.52 8.53
#